data_AF-A0A4Q5Z1G2-F1
#
_entry.id   AF-A0A4Q5Z1G2-F1
#
_cell.length_a   1.000
_cell.length_b   1.000
_cell.length_c   1.000
_cell.angle_alpha   90.00
_cell.angle_beta   90.00
_cell.angle_gamma   90.00
#
_symmetry.space_group_name_H-M   'P 1'
#
loop_
_entity.id
_entity.type
_entity.pdbx_description
1 polymer ?
#
loop_
_entity_poly.entity_id
_entity_poly.type
_entity_poly.pdbx_seq_one_letter_code
_entity_poly.pdbx_strand_id
1 'polypeptide(L)'
;HNARERLIKIVTQYYDSFFKKEGGEYYKSLYSWPTDVIELDRKLGIVVPTYNKNFFFQKGYAANDLIRGKEKEGKWFASPKFRNKQFPLRLDDSELGNWLSYFQICVNISRGVKRLHAAGLAHSDLSYKNVLVDPVSKSAAIIDIDGLVVPGLFPPDVIGTADFIAPEVLATKHLDIKDPNRKLPSRLTDLHALAVMIYMYLLYRHPLKGGKIHDLDTEKDDLLAMGEKALFIENPNDTSNKPKLNQVNPKELPWADVNKIPYTVTGPYLKALFDRAFIDGLHNPMQRPTANEWEEALLKTTDLMQPCINSHCEQKWYVFDNTTRPRCPFCGTPHKGTLPVLDLYYQFKEGVWRPEQHRLMVYNNQYLFAWHVNRNVIRNEKLTPEQREPVGYFTFHQGRWVLVNQKSSGMKDITEDKEIPLGEMVELT
;
A
#
# COMPACT_ATOMS: atom_id res chain seq x y z
N HIS A 1 30.00 12.49 17.09
CA HIS A 1 29.30 13.73 17.46
C HIS A 1 27.93 13.86 16.78
N ASN A 2 27.83 13.61 15.46
CA ASN A 2 26.58 13.76 14.69
C ASN A 2 25.48 12.73 15.07
N ALA A 3 25.85 11.46 15.30
CA ALA A 3 24.88 10.39 15.66
C ALA A 3 24.17 10.65 17.00
N ARG A 4 24.89 11.10 18.03
CA ARG A 4 24.29 11.44 19.35
C ARG A 4 23.24 12.55 19.22
N GLU A 5 23.60 13.62 18.51
CA GLU A 5 22.70 14.75 18.30
C GLU A 5 21.46 14.34 17.48
N ARG A 6 21.66 13.48 16.47
CA ARG A 6 20.57 12.89 15.69
C ARG A 6 19.57 12.16 16.59
N LEU A 7 20.03 11.22 17.41
CA LEU A 7 19.18 10.44 18.30
C LEU A 7 18.42 11.34 19.29
N ILE A 8 19.12 12.31 19.91
CA ILE A 8 18.48 13.25 20.84
C ILE A 8 17.37 14.04 20.15
N LYS A 9 17.61 14.56 18.94
CA LYS A 9 16.57 15.28 18.18
C LYS A 9 15.42 14.38 17.76
N ILE A 10 15.67 13.11 17.42
CA ILE A 10 14.64 12.12 17.07
C ILE A 10 13.70 11.87 18.26
N VAL A 11 14.23 11.66 19.47
CA VAL A 11 13.41 11.37 20.66
C VAL A 11 12.74 12.59 21.28
N THR A 12 13.23 13.80 21.00
CA THR A 12 12.69 15.06 21.55
C THR A 12 11.92 15.85 20.51
N GLN A 13 12.60 16.69 19.73
CA GLN A 13 12.02 17.63 18.79
C GLN A 13 11.12 16.94 17.75
N TYR A 14 11.62 15.87 17.12
CA TYR A 14 10.86 15.18 16.10
C TYR A 14 9.70 14.40 16.70
N TYR A 15 9.91 13.68 17.81
CA TYR A 15 8.83 13.02 18.55
C TYR A 15 7.68 13.97 18.87
N ASP A 16 7.98 15.14 19.45
CA ASP A 16 6.98 16.14 19.81
C ASP A 16 6.26 16.69 18.57
N SER A 17 7.01 17.00 17.53
CA SER A 17 6.43 17.47 16.26
C SER A 17 5.54 16.43 15.58
N PHE A 18 5.80 15.14 15.83
CA PHE A 18 5.14 14.01 15.19
C PHE A 18 3.87 13.60 15.94
N PHE A 19 3.96 13.40 17.26
CA PHE A 19 2.92 12.79 18.09
C PHE A 19 2.15 13.76 18.99
N LYS A 20 2.72 14.90 19.41
CA LYS A 20 2.02 15.86 20.30
C LYS A 20 1.12 16.85 19.54
N LYS A 21 1.17 16.85 18.21
CA LYS A 21 0.24 17.61 17.36
C LYS A 21 -1.08 16.87 17.21
N GLU A 22 -2.14 17.60 16.87
CA GLU A 22 -3.47 17.03 16.58
C GLU A 22 -3.37 15.90 15.54
N GLY A 23 -4.04 14.77 15.83
CA GLY A 23 -3.97 13.55 15.01
C GLY A 23 -2.71 12.69 15.22
N GLY A 24 -1.75 13.13 16.05
CA GLY A 24 -0.51 12.40 16.34
C GLY A 24 -0.74 11.02 16.97
N GLU A 25 -1.77 10.86 17.80
CA GLU A 25 -2.12 9.57 18.44
C GLU A 25 -2.35 8.43 17.44
N TYR A 26 -2.95 8.72 16.27
CA TYR A 26 -3.16 7.71 15.23
C TYR A 26 -1.85 7.04 14.83
N TYR A 27 -0.78 7.83 14.71
CA TYR A 27 0.51 7.38 14.22
C TYR A 27 1.30 6.57 15.26
N LYS A 28 0.95 6.61 16.55
CA LYS A 28 1.61 5.76 17.56
C LYS A 28 1.41 4.26 17.29
N SER A 29 0.34 3.91 16.59
CA SER A 29 0.11 2.53 16.14
C SER A 29 0.91 2.14 14.89
N LEU A 30 1.40 3.14 14.15
CA LEU A 30 2.13 2.97 12.89
C LEU A 30 3.66 3.06 13.05
N TYR A 31 4.14 3.41 14.24
CA TYR A 31 5.55 3.60 14.51
C TYR A 31 5.94 3.02 15.86
N SER A 32 7.08 2.33 15.88
CA SER A 32 7.82 2.05 17.11
C SER A 32 8.91 3.09 17.27
N TRP A 33 8.48 4.31 17.60
CA TRP A 33 9.35 5.49 17.65
C TRP A 33 10.17 5.53 18.95
N PRO A 34 11.48 5.79 18.92
CA PRO A 34 12.32 5.89 20.13
C PRO A 34 11.88 7.04 21.06
N THR A 35 11.71 6.76 22.35
CA THR A 35 11.18 7.72 23.33
C THR A 35 12.24 8.34 24.22
N ASP A 36 13.42 7.74 24.31
CA ASP A 36 14.51 8.26 25.14
C ASP A 36 15.89 7.79 24.65
N VAL A 37 16.95 8.46 25.08
CA VAL A 37 18.36 8.11 24.81
C VAL A 37 19.09 7.93 26.13
N ILE A 38 19.71 6.75 26.32
CA ILE A 38 20.50 6.43 27.51
C ILE A 38 21.99 6.35 27.17
N GLU A 39 22.84 6.65 28.14
CA GLU A 39 24.29 6.57 27.99
C GLU A 39 24.88 5.81 29.18
N LEU A 40 25.63 4.74 28.90
CA LEU A 40 26.37 3.96 29.90
C LEU A 40 27.74 3.59 29.33
N ASP A 41 28.81 3.84 30.08
CA ASP A 41 30.20 3.54 29.67
C ASP A 41 30.56 4.04 28.26
N ARG A 42 30.11 5.26 27.91
CA ARG A 42 30.27 5.90 26.58
C ARG A 42 29.56 5.17 25.43
N LYS A 43 28.68 4.22 25.72
CA LYS A 43 27.78 3.59 24.74
C LYS A 43 26.42 4.30 24.79
N LEU A 44 25.90 4.64 23.62
CA LEU A 44 24.56 5.19 23.47
C LEU A 44 23.58 4.05 23.22
N GLY A 45 22.46 4.10 23.92
CA GLY A 45 21.29 3.26 23.68
C GLY A 45 20.05 4.10 23.49
N ILE A 46 19.01 3.51 22.92
CA ILE A 46 17.70 4.12 22.76
C ILE A 46 16.65 3.30 23.50
N VAL A 47 15.66 3.99 24.07
CA VAL A 47 14.47 3.35 24.63
C VAL A 47 13.40 3.37 23.54
N VAL A 48 12.88 2.20 23.18
CA VAL A 48 11.87 2.04 22.14
C VAL A 48 10.69 1.24 22.70
N PRO A 49 9.44 1.60 22.41
CA PRO A 49 8.28 0.80 22.78
C PRO A 49 8.38 -0.61 22.20
N THR A 50 7.92 -1.61 22.96
CA THR A 50 7.77 -2.97 22.43
C THR A 50 6.76 -3.00 21.30
N TYR A 51 6.99 -3.86 20.32
CA TYR A 51 6.06 -4.03 19.20
C TYR A 51 4.72 -4.56 19.70
N ASN A 52 3.63 -4.11 19.06
CA ASN A 52 2.30 -4.62 19.36
C ASN A 52 2.25 -6.13 19.10
N LYS A 53 1.55 -6.87 19.98
CA LYS A 53 1.43 -8.34 19.92
C LYS A 53 0.90 -8.88 18.59
N ASN A 54 0.17 -8.08 17.81
CA ASN A 54 -0.32 -8.48 16.48
C ASN A 54 0.81 -8.68 15.45
N PHE A 55 1.97 -8.06 15.66
CA PHE A 55 3.15 -8.21 14.80
C PHE A 55 4.02 -9.43 15.15
N PHE A 56 3.52 -10.37 15.94
CA PHE A 56 4.18 -11.64 16.19
C PHE A 56 3.34 -12.79 15.63
N PHE A 57 4.00 -13.78 15.02
CA PHE A 57 3.32 -14.96 14.47
C PHE A 57 2.61 -15.73 15.58
N GLN A 58 1.31 -15.97 15.39
CA GLN A 58 0.53 -16.79 16.31
C GLN A 58 0.78 -18.28 16.07
N LYS A 59 0.95 -18.64 14.79
CA LYS A 59 1.28 -19.98 14.32
C LYS A 59 2.56 -20.00 13.49
N GLY A 60 2.72 -19.07 12.54
CA GLY A 60 3.90 -19.03 11.68
C GLY A 60 3.78 -19.92 10.45
N TYR A 61 4.62 -20.95 10.34
CA TYR A 61 4.56 -21.87 9.20
C TYR A 61 3.39 -22.85 9.32
N ALA A 62 2.89 -23.31 8.18
CA ALA A 62 1.77 -24.26 8.17
C ALA A 62 2.16 -25.63 8.73
N ALA A 63 3.41 -26.04 8.55
CA ALA A 63 3.90 -27.39 8.86
C ALA A 63 4.62 -27.50 10.22
N ASN A 64 5.00 -26.38 10.85
CA ASN A 64 5.70 -26.35 12.13
C ASN A 64 5.68 -24.95 12.76
N ASP A 65 6.09 -24.88 14.03
CA ASP A 65 6.03 -23.65 14.85
C ASP A 65 7.39 -22.91 14.92
N LEU A 66 8.34 -23.15 14.00
CA LEU A 66 9.71 -22.60 14.12
C LEU A 66 9.78 -21.07 14.19
N ILE A 67 8.84 -20.37 13.55
CA ILE A 67 8.75 -18.91 13.58
C ILE A 67 7.60 -18.40 14.46
N ARG A 68 6.95 -19.27 15.23
CA ARG A 68 5.91 -18.87 16.18
C ARG A 68 6.50 -17.92 17.22
N GLY A 69 5.80 -16.82 17.51
CA GLY A 69 6.26 -15.75 18.39
C GLY A 69 7.41 -14.92 17.82
N LYS A 70 7.86 -15.16 16.58
CA LYS A 70 8.79 -14.26 15.89
C LYS A 70 8.05 -13.11 15.25
N GLU A 71 8.78 -12.03 14.99
CA GLU A 71 8.26 -10.82 14.37
C GLU A 71 7.80 -11.08 12.93
N LYS A 72 6.68 -10.47 12.57
CA LYS A 72 6.08 -10.49 11.25
C LYS A 72 6.74 -9.44 10.35
N GLU A 73 8.02 -9.65 10.06
CA GLU A 73 8.75 -8.86 9.05
C GLU A 73 7.97 -8.89 7.72
N GLY A 74 7.82 -7.73 7.08
CA GLY A 74 7.08 -7.57 5.84
C GLY A 74 7.49 -8.54 4.71
N LYS A 75 8.75 -8.97 4.68
CA LYS A 75 9.29 -9.92 3.69
C LYS A 75 8.49 -11.20 3.56
N TRP A 76 7.99 -11.74 4.67
CA TRP A 76 7.22 -12.98 4.70
C TRP A 76 5.93 -12.92 3.87
N PHE A 77 5.42 -11.71 3.62
CA PHE A 77 4.15 -11.48 2.96
C PHE A 77 4.28 -10.88 1.55
N ALA A 78 5.49 -10.51 1.14
CA ALA A 78 5.79 -9.90 -0.16
C ALA A 78 6.10 -10.92 -1.27
N SER A 79 6.25 -12.22 -0.92
CA SER A 79 6.60 -13.29 -1.85
C SER A 79 5.49 -14.34 -1.98
N PRO A 80 5.20 -14.84 -3.20
CA PRO A 80 4.16 -15.82 -3.43
C PRO A 80 4.58 -17.21 -2.94
N LYS A 81 5.88 -17.47 -2.77
CA LYS A 81 6.42 -18.73 -2.24
C LYS A 81 5.82 -19.05 -0.87
N PHE A 82 5.67 -18.05 0.00
CA PHE A 82 5.11 -18.22 1.34
C PHE A 82 3.61 -18.54 1.35
N ARG A 83 2.94 -18.48 0.21
CA ARG A 83 1.52 -18.86 0.02
C ARG A 83 1.37 -20.18 -0.71
N ASN A 84 2.41 -20.62 -1.41
CA ASN A 84 2.37 -21.81 -2.23
C ASN A 84 2.30 -23.08 -1.38
N LYS A 85 1.28 -23.91 -1.61
CA LYS A 85 1.02 -25.15 -0.83
C LYS A 85 2.17 -26.17 -0.90
N GLN A 86 3.00 -26.12 -1.93
CA GLN A 86 4.16 -27.00 -2.12
C GLN A 86 5.45 -26.44 -1.52
N PHE A 87 5.43 -25.24 -0.93
CA PHE A 87 6.59 -24.67 -0.27
C PHE A 87 6.64 -25.11 1.20
N PRO A 88 7.69 -25.81 1.66
CA PRO A 88 7.76 -26.32 3.04
C PRO A 88 7.71 -25.25 4.13
N LEU A 89 8.22 -24.06 3.81
CA LEU A 89 8.23 -22.89 4.70
C LEU A 89 7.08 -21.93 4.38
N ARG A 90 5.98 -22.42 3.76
CA ARG A 90 4.79 -21.58 3.57
C ARG A 90 4.21 -21.17 4.92
N LEU A 91 3.68 -19.96 4.98
CA LEU A 91 2.92 -19.50 6.12
C LEU A 91 1.61 -20.28 6.22
N ASP A 92 1.12 -20.39 7.44
CA ASP A 92 -0.22 -20.90 7.68
C ASP A 92 -1.29 -19.95 7.11
N ASP A 93 -2.36 -20.51 6.57
CA ASP A 93 -3.43 -19.73 5.94
C ASP A 93 -4.08 -18.74 6.92
N SER A 94 -4.10 -19.06 8.22
CA SER A 94 -4.60 -18.18 9.28
C SER A 94 -3.77 -16.91 9.47
N GLU A 95 -2.54 -16.83 8.93
CA GLU A 95 -1.66 -15.67 9.03
C GLU A 95 -1.76 -14.73 7.81
N LEU A 96 -2.36 -15.19 6.70
CA LEU A 96 -2.17 -14.55 5.40
C LEU A 96 -3.15 -13.41 5.09
N GLY A 97 -4.29 -13.34 5.77
CA GLY A 97 -5.36 -12.40 5.44
C GLY A 97 -5.90 -12.59 4.02
N ASN A 98 -6.44 -11.53 3.43
CA ASN A 98 -6.94 -11.52 2.05
C ASN A 98 -6.53 -10.23 1.32
N TRP A 99 -6.86 -10.08 0.04
CA TRP A 99 -6.34 -8.98 -0.77
C TRP A 99 -6.77 -7.60 -0.26
N LEU A 100 -8.00 -7.46 0.25
CA LEU A 100 -8.47 -6.23 0.89
C LEU A 100 -7.64 -5.88 2.15
N SER A 101 -7.15 -6.88 2.89
CA SER A 101 -6.22 -6.63 4.01
C SER A 101 -4.92 -5.97 3.54
N TYR A 102 -4.36 -6.39 2.41
CA TYR A 102 -3.12 -5.81 1.88
C TYR A 102 -3.30 -4.38 1.39
N PHE A 103 -4.48 -4.03 0.86
CA PHE A 103 -4.81 -2.63 0.57
C PHE A 103 -4.79 -1.78 1.84
N GLN A 104 -5.41 -2.26 2.92
CA GLN A 104 -5.40 -1.53 4.19
C GLN A 104 -4.00 -1.42 4.80
N ILE A 105 -3.16 -2.45 4.67
CA ILE A 105 -1.73 -2.40 5.03
C ILE A 105 -1.02 -1.30 4.22
N CYS A 106 -1.20 -1.28 2.91
CA CYS A 106 -0.58 -0.28 2.04
C CYS A 106 -1.06 1.14 2.37
N VAL A 107 -2.35 1.32 2.76
CA VAL A 107 -2.88 2.60 3.23
C VAL A 107 -2.16 3.05 4.50
N ASN A 108 -2.00 2.16 5.47
CA ASN A 108 -1.33 2.46 6.73
C ASN A 108 0.15 2.85 6.51
N ILE A 109 0.86 2.11 5.65
CA ILE A 109 2.25 2.43 5.28
C ILE A 109 2.32 3.79 4.57
N SER A 110 1.44 4.03 3.60
CA SER A 110 1.37 5.30 2.87
C SER A 110 1.11 6.48 3.81
N ARG A 111 0.21 6.33 4.79
CA ARG A 111 -0.03 7.34 5.84
C ARG A 111 1.20 7.60 6.68
N GLY A 112 1.91 6.55 7.09
CA GLY A 112 3.18 6.68 7.82
C GLY A 112 4.19 7.51 7.00
N VAL A 113 4.51 7.07 5.78
CA VAL A 113 5.46 7.77 4.91
C VAL A 113 5.02 9.21 4.63
N LYS A 114 3.73 9.44 4.36
CA LYS A 114 3.14 10.78 4.20
C LYS A 114 3.45 11.67 5.40
N ARG A 115 3.25 11.16 6.62
CA ARG A 115 3.50 11.91 7.86
C ARG A 115 4.99 12.17 8.09
N LEU A 116 5.85 11.18 7.83
CA LEU A 116 7.31 11.31 7.90
C LEU A 116 7.82 12.41 6.97
N HIS A 117 7.37 12.36 5.71
CA HIS A 117 7.74 13.33 4.68
C HIS A 117 7.22 14.73 5.00
N ALA A 118 6.01 14.85 5.54
CA ALA A 118 5.44 16.12 6.00
C ALA A 118 6.20 16.73 7.19
N ALA A 119 6.91 15.92 7.98
CA ALA A 119 7.80 16.38 9.03
C ALA A 119 9.20 16.77 8.52
N GLY A 120 9.45 16.69 7.21
CA GLY A 120 10.75 16.98 6.60
C GLY A 120 11.76 15.83 6.76
N LEU A 121 11.29 14.63 7.09
CA LEU A 121 12.11 13.45 7.35
C LEU A 121 12.04 12.46 6.19
N ALA A 122 13.10 11.68 6.01
CA ALA A 122 13.12 10.51 5.13
C ALA A 122 13.62 9.29 5.89
N HIS A 123 13.06 8.12 5.58
CA HIS A 123 13.45 6.86 6.23
C HIS A 123 14.83 6.42 5.76
N SER A 124 15.14 6.60 4.49
CA SER A 124 16.41 6.20 3.82
C SER A 124 16.66 4.70 3.62
N ASP A 125 16.00 3.84 4.39
CA ASP A 125 15.96 2.38 4.20
C ASP A 125 14.54 1.83 4.33
N LEU A 126 13.57 2.52 3.72
CA LEU A 126 12.20 2.02 3.66
C LEU A 126 12.18 0.71 2.86
N SER A 127 11.82 -0.39 3.50
CA SER A 127 11.78 -1.72 2.87
C SER A 127 10.81 -2.63 3.59
N TYR A 128 10.54 -3.80 3.02
CA TYR A 128 9.77 -4.83 3.71
C TYR A 128 10.45 -5.34 5.00
N LYS A 129 11.73 -5.01 5.24
CA LYS A 129 12.47 -5.42 6.44
C LYS A 129 12.21 -4.45 7.59
N ASN A 130 12.05 -3.17 7.24
CA ASN A 130 11.79 -2.08 8.17
C ASN A 130 10.29 -1.76 8.27
N VAL A 131 9.44 -2.74 7.96
CA VAL A 131 8.01 -2.69 8.17
C VAL A 131 7.54 -4.02 8.75
N LEU A 132 6.83 -3.96 9.87
CA LEU A 132 6.08 -5.08 10.41
C LEU A 132 4.65 -5.04 9.85
N VAL A 133 4.12 -6.19 9.46
CA VAL A 133 2.75 -6.28 8.90
C VAL A 133 1.96 -7.42 9.53
N ASP A 134 0.67 -7.19 9.73
CA ASP A 134 -0.27 -8.24 10.10
C ASP A 134 -1.52 -8.20 9.21
N PRO A 135 -1.59 -9.05 8.17
CA PRO A 135 -2.73 -9.11 7.26
C PRO A 135 -4.05 -9.50 7.93
N VAL A 136 -4.00 -10.15 9.09
CA VAL A 136 -5.19 -10.57 9.84
C VAL A 136 -5.84 -9.37 10.51
N SER A 137 -5.09 -8.61 11.31
CA SER A 137 -5.58 -7.36 11.91
C SER A 137 -5.55 -6.16 10.96
N LYS A 138 -5.00 -6.31 9.75
CA LYS A 138 -4.85 -5.25 8.72
C LYS A 138 -3.95 -4.10 9.19
N SER A 139 -2.96 -4.43 10.02
CA SER A 139 -2.07 -3.47 10.68
C SER A 139 -0.69 -3.45 10.03
N ALA A 140 -0.01 -2.30 10.11
CA ALA A 140 1.38 -2.15 9.70
C ALA A 140 2.09 -1.18 10.64
N ALA A 141 3.39 -1.38 10.89
CA ALA A 141 4.23 -0.46 11.63
C ALA A 141 5.57 -0.28 10.93
N ILE A 142 5.99 0.96 10.76
CA ILE A 142 7.32 1.32 10.26
C ILE A 142 8.27 1.35 11.46
N ILE A 143 9.39 0.65 11.34
CA ILE A 143 10.40 0.49 12.38
C ILE A 143 11.73 1.08 11.92
N ASP A 144 12.80 0.93 12.72
CA ASP A 144 14.15 1.39 12.37
C ASP A 144 14.23 2.92 12.13
N ILE A 145 13.72 3.67 13.13
CA ILE A 145 13.48 5.13 13.08
C ILE A 145 14.64 5.93 13.70
N ASP A 146 15.74 5.29 14.07
CA ASP A 146 16.93 5.93 14.62
C ASP A 146 17.92 6.41 13.53
N GLY A 147 17.82 5.86 12.32
CA GLY A 147 18.58 6.21 11.13
C GLY A 147 17.98 7.29 10.22
N LEU A 148 16.97 8.04 10.67
CA LEU A 148 16.26 9.00 9.80
C LEU A 148 17.16 10.08 9.20
N VAL A 149 16.92 10.36 7.92
CA VAL A 149 17.58 11.44 7.18
C VAL A 149 16.85 12.76 7.38
N VAL A 150 17.63 13.79 7.70
CA VAL A 150 17.17 15.19 7.76
C VAL A 150 17.95 15.98 6.71
N PRO A 151 17.29 16.49 5.66
CA PRO A 151 17.95 17.26 4.60
C PRO A 151 18.83 18.38 5.17
N GLY A 152 20.10 18.40 4.77
CA GLY A 152 21.07 19.42 5.20
C GLY A 152 21.59 19.29 6.62
N LEU A 153 21.13 18.31 7.41
CA LEU A 153 21.54 18.14 8.82
C LEU A 153 22.07 16.73 9.09
N PHE A 154 21.28 15.70 8.81
CA PHE A 154 21.61 14.31 9.10
C PHE A 154 21.59 13.49 7.79
N PRO A 155 22.77 13.14 7.22
CA PRO A 155 22.84 12.34 6.01
C PRO A 155 22.49 10.86 6.30
N PRO A 156 22.18 10.06 5.26
CA PRO A 156 21.94 8.63 5.43
C PRO A 156 23.21 7.88 5.83
N ASP A 157 23.04 6.87 6.69
CA ASP A 157 24.14 5.99 7.12
C ASP A 157 24.24 4.72 6.26
N VAL A 158 23.18 4.38 5.54
CA VAL A 158 23.07 3.19 4.69
C VAL A 158 22.67 3.58 3.27
N ILE A 159 22.94 2.70 2.31
CA ILE A 159 22.46 2.82 0.92
C ILE A 159 21.01 2.33 0.77
N GLY A 160 20.55 1.47 1.67
CA GLY A 160 19.24 0.82 1.66
C GLY A 160 19.30 -0.69 1.41
N THR A 161 18.15 -1.33 1.55
CA THR A 161 17.95 -2.77 1.31
C THR A 161 17.89 -3.08 -0.18
N ALA A 162 18.66 -4.07 -0.65
CA ALA A 162 18.91 -4.36 -2.07
C ALA A 162 17.69 -4.28 -3.02
N ASP A 163 16.53 -4.84 -2.63
CA ASP A 163 15.32 -4.83 -3.46
C ASP A 163 14.62 -3.44 -3.55
N PHE A 164 14.98 -2.48 -2.71
CA PHE A 164 14.29 -1.18 -2.57
C PHE A 164 15.19 0.02 -2.89
N ILE A 165 16.48 -0.20 -3.14
CA ILE A 165 17.41 0.88 -3.50
C ILE A 165 16.92 1.50 -4.81
N ALA A 166 16.75 2.82 -4.80
CA ALA A 166 16.31 3.55 -5.99
C ALA A 166 17.40 3.51 -7.10
N PRO A 167 17.01 3.43 -8.39
CA PRO A 167 17.94 3.26 -9.50
C PRO A 167 19.09 4.27 -9.53
N GLU A 168 18.81 5.53 -9.21
CA GLU A 168 19.80 6.62 -9.21
C GLU A 168 20.87 6.45 -8.11
N VAL A 169 20.51 5.85 -6.97
CA VAL A 169 21.46 5.56 -5.88
C VAL A 169 22.35 4.40 -6.27
N LEU A 170 21.78 3.36 -6.89
CA LEU A 170 22.54 2.18 -7.31
C LEU A 170 23.47 2.49 -8.48
N ALA A 171 22.99 3.26 -9.48
CA ALA A 171 23.78 3.68 -10.63
C ALA A 171 25.03 4.48 -10.24
N THR A 172 24.95 5.26 -9.16
CA THR A 172 26.07 6.05 -8.67
C THR A 172 26.84 5.39 -7.52
N LYS A 173 26.57 4.10 -7.23
CA LYS A 173 27.17 3.36 -6.12
C LYS A 173 28.71 3.30 -6.16
N HIS A 174 29.29 3.34 -7.35
CA HIS A 174 30.73 3.28 -7.58
C HIS A 174 31.47 4.59 -7.28
N LEU A 175 30.75 5.71 -7.17
CA LEU A 175 31.34 7.03 -6.86
C LEU A 175 31.61 7.17 -5.36
N ASP A 176 32.63 7.96 -5.00
CA ASP A 176 32.91 8.32 -3.62
C ASP A 176 31.71 9.04 -2.97
N ILE A 177 31.52 8.87 -1.67
CA ILE A 177 30.39 9.46 -0.94
C ILE A 177 30.38 11.00 -1.01
N LYS A 178 31.55 11.62 -1.20
CA LYS A 178 31.72 13.08 -1.33
C LYS A 178 31.65 13.56 -2.78
N ASP A 179 31.52 12.67 -3.75
CA ASP A 179 31.39 13.07 -5.16
C ASP A 179 30.07 13.85 -5.35
N PRO A 180 30.08 15.03 -6.00
CA PRO A 180 28.87 15.82 -6.22
C PRO A 180 27.81 15.11 -7.08
N ASN A 181 28.21 14.12 -7.88
CA ASN A 181 27.30 13.30 -8.67
C ASN A 181 26.75 12.10 -7.89
N ARG A 182 27.31 11.77 -6.73
CA ARG A 182 26.81 10.67 -5.89
C ARG A 182 25.39 10.96 -5.44
N LYS A 183 24.47 10.04 -5.74
CA LYS A 183 23.10 10.10 -5.22
C LYS A 183 23.03 9.27 -3.95
N LEU A 184 22.41 9.88 -2.93
CA LEU A 184 22.23 9.29 -1.61
C LEU A 184 20.74 9.14 -1.32
N PRO A 185 20.36 8.20 -0.43
CA PRO A 185 18.99 8.07 0.02
C PRO A 185 18.40 9.39 0.52
N SER A 186 17.13 9.59 0.17
CA SER A 186 16.39 10.83 0.42
C SER A 186 14.88 10.56 0.42
N ARG A 187 14.09 11.62 0.61
CA ARG A 187 12.64 11.56 0.47
C ARG A 187 12.19 11.00 -0.89
N LEU A 188 12.91 11.31 -1.97
CA LEU A 188 12.57 10.84 -3.32
C LEU A 188 12.85 9.35 -3.51
N THR A 189 13.85 8.81 -2.81
CA THR A 189 14.16 7.37 -2.85
C THR A 189 13.16 6.58 -2.00
N ASP A 190 12.67 7.14 -0.89
CA ASP A 190 11.56 6.56 -0.14
C ASP A 190 10.29 6.40 -1.01
N LEU A 191 10.02 7.36 -1.92
CA LEU A 191 8.87 7.26 -2.84
C LEU A 191 9.02 6.10 -3.83
N HIS A 192 10.25 5.83 -4.29
CA HIS A 192 10.52 4.64 -5.10
C HIS A 192 10.28 3.36 -4.28
N ALA A 193 10.88 3.29 -3.08
CA ALA A 193 10.73 2.15 -2.19
C ALA A 193 9.26 1.87 -1.82
N LEU A 194 8.47 2.93 -1.57
CA LEU A 194 7.03 2.81 -1.30
C LEU A 194 6.29 2.21 -2.50
N ALA A 195 6.57 2.66 -3.72
CA ALA A 195 5.95 2.11 -4.93
C ALA A 195 6.31 0.62 -5.09
N VAL A 196 7.58 0.25 -4.91
CA VAL A 196 8.03 -1.15 -4.94
C VAL A 196 7.30 -1.98 -3.89
N MET A 197 7.18 -1.46 -2.67
CA MET A 197 6.53 -2.16 -1.56
C MET A 197 5.05 -2.42 -1.82
N ILE A 198 4.30 -1.40 -2.26
CA ILE A 198 2.88 -1.52 -2.60
C ILE A 198 2.72 -2.56 -3.72
N TYR A 199 3.54 -2.48 -4.76
CA TYR A 199 3.50 -3.43 -5.87
C TYR A 199 3.75 -4.87 -5.38
N MET A 200 4.77 -5.09 -4.54
CA MET A 200 5.08 -6.41 -4.00
C MET A 200 3.99 -6.95 -3.05
N TYR A 201 3.35 -6.11 -2.25
CA TYR A 201 2.26 -6.57 -1.38
C TYR A 201 0.97 -6.88 -2.14
N LEU A 202 0.70 -6.20 -3.25
CA LEU A 202 -0.52 -6.43 -4.01
C LEU A 202 -0.37 -7.52 -5.08
N LEU A 203 0.84 -7.71 -5.63
CA LEU A 203 1.09 -8.57 -6.78
C LEU A 203 2.15 -9.67 -6.53
N TYR A 204 2.75 -9.69 -5.34
CA TYR A 204 3.73 -10.70 -4.90
C TYR A 204 4.84 -10.96 -5.94
N ARG A 205 5.38 -9.91 -6.54
CA ARG A 205 6.53 -9.96 -7.44
C ARG A 205 7.23 -8.60 -7.43
N HIS A 206 8.50 -8.57 -7.78
CA HIS A 206 9.26 -7.32 -7.85
C HIS A 206 9.00 -6.59 -9.18
N PRO A 207 8.80 -5.26 -9.20
CA PRO A 207 8.46 -4.52 -10.43
C PRO A 207 9.63 -4.42 -11.43
N LEU A 208 10.87 -4.67 -11.02
CA LEU A 208 12.06 -4.56 -11.88
C LEU A 208 12.77 -5.90 -12.14
N LYS A 209 12.45 -6.98 -11.41
CA LYS A 209 13.14 -8.28 -11.59
C LYS A 209 12.39 -9.13 -12.59
N GLY A 210 12.82 -9.04 -13.84
CA GLY A 210 12.22 -9.72 -14.97
C GLY A 210 13.15 -10.75 -15.59
N GLY A 211 13.03 -10.93 -16.91
CA GLY A 211 13.83 -11.90 -17.67
C GLY A 211 15.00 -11.29 -18.47
N LYS A 212 15.23 -9.97 -18.39
CA LYS A 212 16.31 -9.30 -19.12
C LYS A 212 17.63 -9.50 -18.39
N ILE A 213 18.65 -9.90 -19.14
CA ILE A 213 20.02 -10.05 -18.66
C ILE A 213 20.85 -9.00 -19.39
N HIS A 214 21.54 -8.17 -18.63
CA HIS A 214 22.40 -7.07 -19.07
C HIS A 214 23.88 -7.43 -19.03
N ASP A 215 24.28 -8.37 -18.18
CA ASP A 215 25.65 -8.89 -18.09
C ASP A 215 25.66 -10.38 -17.71
N LEU A 216 26.77 -11.08 -18.03
CA LEU A 216 26.95 -12.49 -17.65
C LEU A 216 27.44 -12.63 -16.21
N ASP A 217 28.10 -11.60 -15.67
CA ASP A 217 28.43 -11.52 -14.26
C ASP A 217 27.19 -11.14 -13.45
N THR A 218 26.83 -11.97 -12.47
CA THR A 218 25.56 -11.83 -11.73
C THR A 218 25.50 -10.57 -10.88
N GLU A 219 26.61 -10.17 -10.26
CA GLU A 219 26.62 -8.97 -9.41
C GLU A 219 26.50 -7.71 -10.27
N LYS A 220 27.22 -7.67 -11.40
CA LYS A 220 27.13 -6.58 -12.35
C LYS A 220 25.76 -6.52 -13.03
N ASP A 221 25.17 -7.66 -13.35
CA ASP A 221 23.82 -7.75 -13.89
C ASP A 221 22.79 -7.17 -12.92
N ASP A 222 22.83 -7.57 -11.64
CA ASP A 222 21.95 -7.05 -10.60
C ASP A 222 22.10 -5.52 -10.45
N LEU A 223 23.34 -5.00 -10.46
CA LEU A 223 23.61 -3.57 -10.40
C LEU A 223 23.02 -2.80 -11.59
N LEU A 224 23.11 -3.35 -12.80
CA LEU A 224 22.54 -2.74 -14.01
C LEU A 224 21.02 -2.84 -14.02
N ALA A 225 20.46 -4.02 -13.73
CA ALA A 225 19.03 -4.31 -13.77
C ALA A 225 18.22 -3.55 -12.72
N MET A 226 18.83 -3.24 -11.57
CA MET A 226 18.19 -2.46 -10.49
C MET A 226 18.63 -1.00 -10.49
N GLY A 227 19.63 -0.63 -11.30
CA GLY A 227 20.24 0.69 -11.37
C GLY A 227 20.06 1.35 -12.73
N GLU A 228 21.16 1.63 -13.41
CA GLU A 228 21.18 2.42 -14.66
C GLU A 228 20.26 1.88 -15.76
N LYS A 229 20.11 0.54 -15.87
CA LYS A 229 19.29 -0.11 -16.90
C LYS A 229 17.96 -0.64 -16.36
N ALA A 230 17.53 -0.17 -15.19
CA ALA A 230 16.26 -0.57 -14.60
C ALA A 230 15.10 -0.39 -15.58
N LEU A 231 14.27 -1.42 -15.69
CA LEU A 231 13.14 -1.47 -16.62
C LEU A 231 11.95 -2.16 -15.96
N PHE A 232 10.78 -1.53 -16.00
CA PHE A 232 9.56 -2.13 -15.46
C PHE A 232 9.19 -3.42 -16.21
N ILE A 233 8.90 -4.49 -15.45
CA ILE A 233 8.62 -5.83 -16.01
C ILE A 233 7.33 -5.89 -16.85
N GLU A 234 6.46 -4.89 -16.69
CA GLU A 234 5.20 -4.74 -17.43
C GLU A 234 5.17 -3.43 -18.22
N ASN A 235 6.33 -2.90 -18.61
CA ASN A 235 6.40 -1.71 -19.46
C ASN A 235 5.68 -1.98 -20.81
N PRO A 236 4.69 -1.17 -21.19
CA PRO A 236 3.92 -1.38 -22.42
C PRO A 236 4.72 -1.11 -23.70
N ASN A 237 5.78 -0.30 -23.62
CA ASN A 237 6.59 0.12 -24.78
C ASN A 237 7.88 -0.70 -24.92
N ASP A 238 8.43 -1.24 -23.83
CA ASP A 238 9.60 -2.12 -23.85
C ASP A 238 9.34 -3.40 -23.03
N THR A 239 8.99 -4.48 -23.73
CA THR A 239 8.68 -5.78 -23.12
C THR A 239 9.92 -6.66 -22.88
N SER A 240 11.13 -6.16 -23.13
CA SER A 240 12.35 -6.95 -23.03
C SER A 240 12.67 -7.45 -21.61
N ASN A 241 12.16 -6.77 -20.57
CA ASN A 241 12.25 -7.22 -19.18
C ASN A 241 11.03 -7.99 -18.68
N LYS A 242 10.16 -8.48 -19.57
CA LYS A 242 9.07 -9.36 -19.15
C LYS A 242 9.61 -10.67 -18.54
N PRO A 243 8.99 -11.22 -17.47
CA PRO A 243 9.41 -12.49 -16.92
C PRO A 243 9.32 -13.63 -17.94
N LYS A 244 10.38 -14.43 -18.03
CA LYS A 244 10.44 -15.62 -18.90
C LYS A 244 9.93 -16.82 -18.13
N LEU A 245 8.73 -17.30 -18.44
CA LEU A 245 8.04 -18.33 -17.64
C LEU A 245 8.81 -19.65 -17.51
N ASN A 246 9.64 -20.00 -18.50
CA ASN A 246 10.52 -21.17 -18.45
C ASN A 246 11.72 -21.02 -17.48
N GLN A 247 11.97 -19.81 -16.99
CA GLN A 247 13.03 -19.47 -16.02
C GLN A 247 12.48 -19.13 -14.64
N VAL A 248 11.16 -18.95 -14.53
CA VAL A 248 10.47 -18.64 -13.26
C VAL A 248 10.40 -19.90 -12.40
N ASN A 249 10.62 -19.74 -11.10
CA ASN A 249 10.40 -20.83 -10.15
C ASN A 249 8.90 -21.20 -10.12
N PRO A 250 8.50 -22.48 -10.30
CA PRO A 250 7.09 -22.87 -10.31
C PRO A 250 6.32 -22.43 -9.06
N LYS A 251 6.99 -22.25 -7.92
CA LYS A 251 6.39 -21.78 -6.66
C LYS A 251 5.97 -20.30 -6.69
N GLU A 252 6.42 -19.54 -7.69
CA GLU A 252 6.06 -18.14 -7.90
C GLU A 252 4.86 -17.96 -8.83
N LEU A 253 4.43 -19.02 -9.51
CA LEU A 253 3.21 -19.00 -10.30
C LEU A 253 1.96 -19.09 -9.41
N PRO A 254 0.83 -18.46 -9.79
CA PRO A 254 0.63 -17.70 -11.03
C PRO A 254 1.14 -16.26 -10.99
N TRP A 255 1.64 -15.76 -9.85
CA TRP A 255 1.92 -14.34 -9.64
C TRP A 255 3.03 -13.79 -10.51
N ALA A 256 4.04 -14.58 -10.84
CA ALA A 256 5.10 -14.18 -11.77
C ALA A 256 4.64 -14.11 -13.25
N ASP A 257 3.48 -14.69 -13.60
CA ASP A 257 2.92 -14.59 -14.95
C ASP A 257 2.10 -13.30 -15.08
N VAL A 258 2.76 -12.25 -15.56
CA VAL A 258 2.18 -10.92 -15.78
C VAL A 258 1.08 -10.90 -16.85
N ASN A 259 0.95 -11.92 -17.70
CA ASN A 259 -0.18 -12.00 -18.63
C ASN A 259 -1.44 -12.52 -17.93
N LYS A 260 -1.26 -13.40 -16.96
CA LYS A 260 -2.35 -14.01 -16.21
C LYS A 260 -2.86 -13.10 -15.09
N ILE A 261 -1.94 -12.44 -14.38
CA ILE A 261 -2.26 -11.48 -13.33
C ILE A 261 -1.48 -10.18 -13.62
N PRO A 262 -1.90 -9.39 -14.63
CA PRO A 262 -1.26 -8.13 -14.94
C PRO A 262 -1.44 -7.12 -13.81
N TYR A 263 -0.54 -6.14 -13.69
CA TYR A 263 -0.66 -5.08 -12.68
C TYR A 263 -1.96 -4.27 -12.82
N THR A 264 -2.58 -4.28 -14.01
CA THR A 264 -3.88 -3.63 -14.29
C THR A 264 -5.04 -4.21 -13.49
N VAL A 265 -4.91 -5.41 -12.91
CA VAL A 265 -5.92 -5.96 -11.97
C VAL A 265 -6.09 -5.09 -10.72
N THR A 266 -5.13 -4.19 -10.45
CA THR A 266 -5.21 -3.21 -9.35
C THR A 266 -6.12 -2.02 -9.66
N GLY A 267 -6.78 -1.99 -10.83
CA GLY A 267 -7.72 -0.95 -11.18
C GLY A 267 -7.08 0.32 -11.74
N PRO A 268 -7.90 1.28 -12.20
CA PRO A 268 -7.43 2.43 -12.96
C PRO A 268 -6.55 3.38 -12.15
N TYR A 269 -6.87 3.59 -10.86
CA TYR A 269 -6.15 4.56 -10.02
C TYR A 269 -4.73 4.09 -9.70
N LEU A 270 -4.57 2.83 -9.27
CA LEU A 270 -3.24 2.28 -8.97
C LEU A 270 -2.42 2.01 -10.22
N LYS A 271 -3.04 1.57 -11.32
CA LYS A 271 -2.38 1.43 -12.62
C LYS A 271 -1.70 2.75 -13.02
N ALA A 272 -2.40 3.87 -12.95
CA ALA A 272 -1.85 5.18 -13.29
C ALA A 272 -0.66 5.58 -12.39
N LEU A 273 -0.69 5.23 -11.11
CA LEU A 273 0.44 5.49 -10.21
C LEU A 273 1.63 4.56 -10.46
N PHE A 274 1.39 3.29 -10.79
CA PHE A 274 2.47 2.37 -11.17
C PHE A 274 3.16 2.78 -12.46
N ASP A 275 2.41 3.28 -13.45
CA ASP A 275 3.00 3.87 -14.66
C ASP A 275 3.89 5.06 -14.30
N ARG A 276 3.37 6.01 -13.53
CA ARG A 276 4.15 7.17 -13.10
C ARG A 276 5.36 6.80 -12.27
N ALA A 277 5.30 5.75 -11.45
CA ALA A 277 6.42 5.34 -10.61
C ALA A 277 7.50 4.56 -11.39
N PHE A 278 7.11 3.66 -12.28
CA PHE A 278 8.00 2.69 -12.91
C PHE A 278 8.26 2.93 -14.40
N ILE A 279 7.57 3.90 -15.02
CA ILE A 279 7.83 4.35 -16.39
C ILE A 279 8.35 5.78 -16.32
N ASP A 280 7.50 6.74 -15.95
CA ASP A 280 7.86 8.16 -16.00
C ASP A 280 8.91 8.53 -14.94
N GLY A 281 8.72 8.03 -13.71
CA GLY A 281 9.49 8.37 -12.52
C GLY A 281 10.62 7.40 -12.17
N LEU A 282 10.81 6.32 -12.94
CA LEU A 282 11.83 5.31 -12.64
C LEU A 282 13.22 5.94 -12.68
N HIS A 283 13.53 6.61 -13.80
CA HIS A 283 14.77 7.35 -14.04
C HIS A 283 14.63 8.86 -13.85
N ASN A 284 13.43 9.35 -13.48
CA ASN A 284 13.17 10.75 -13.17
C ASN A 284 12.51 10.89 -11.78
N PRO A 285 13.29 10.97 -10.69
CA PRO A 285 12.77 10.94 -9.33
C PRO A 285 11.68 11.99 -9.02
N MET A 286 11.69 13.12 -9.72
CA MET A 286 10.73 14.21 -9.50
C MET A 286 9.31 13.90 -10.00
N GLN A 287 9.13 12.89 -10.87
CA GLN A 287 7.82 12.50 -11.39
C GLN A 287 7.12 11.41 -10.56
N ARG A 288 7.81 10.86 -9.56
CA ARG A 288 7.29 9.78 -8.71
C ARG A 288 6.04 10.23 -7.94
N PRO A 289 5.01 9.37 -7.80
CA PRO A 289 3.87 9.67 -6.95
C PRO A 289 4.29 9.87 -5.49
N THR A 290 3.65 10.82 -4.84
CA THR A 290 3.79 11.06 -3.40
C THR A 290 3.05 10.00 -2.59
N ALA A 291 3.41 9.86 -1.31
CA ALA A 291 2.72 8.95 -0.40
C ALA A 291 1.22 9.30 -0.20
N ASN A 292 0.84 10.58 -0.34
CA ASN A 292 -0.57 10.99 -0.29
C ASN A 292 -1.35 10.49 -1.50
N GLU A 293 -0.77 10.58 -2.71
CA GLU A 293 -1.41 10.05 -3.92
C GLU A 293 -1.61 8.53 -3.82
N TRP A 294 -0.64 7.80 -3.27
CA TRP A 294 -0.79 6.36 -2.99
C TRP A 294 -1.94 6.06 -2.03
N GLU A 295 -2.05 6.79 -0.91
CA GLU A 295 -3.18 6.65 0.02
C GLU A 295 -4.52 6.87 -0.68
N GLU A 296 -4.66 7.97 -1.42
CA GLU A 296 -5.90 8.32 -2.13
C GLU A 296 -6.27 7.25 -3.16
N ALA A 297 -5.31 6.81 -3.99
CA ALA A 297 -5.55 5.80 -5.01
C ALA A 297 -5.89 4.44 -4.40
N LEU A 298 -5.24 4.03 -3.30
CA LEU A 298 -5.57 2.80 -2.57
C LEU A 298 -7.00 2.84 -2.05
N LEU A 299 -7.41 3.93 -1.39
CA LEU A 299 -8.76 4.09 -0.85
C LEU A 299 -9.82 4.10 -1.95
N LYS A 300 -9.63 4.90 -3.02
CA LYS A 300 -10.54 4.90 -4.17
C LYS A 300 -10.64 3.54 -4.84
N THR A 301 -9.55 2.78 -4.88
CA THR A 301 -9.55 1.42 -5.44
C THR A 301 -10.30 0.45 -4.53
N THR A 302 -10.26 0.60 -3.20
CA THR A 302 -11.09 -0.23 -2.31
C THR A 302 -12.58 -0.05 -2.57
N ASP A 303 -13.01 1.14 -2.98
CA ASP A 303 -14.41 1.40 -3.34
C ASP A 303 -14.80 0.76 -4.68
N LEU A 304 -13.84 0.32 -5.50
CA LEU A 304 -14.07 -0.47 -6.71
C LEU A 304 -14.07 -1.98 -6.47
N MET A 305 -13.83 -2.43 -5.23
CA MET A 305 -13.71 -3.85 -4.95
C MET A 305 -15.06 -4.54 -4.82
N GLN A 306 -15.05 -5.81 -5.19
CA GLN A 306 -16.19 -6.72 -5.09
C GLN A 306 -15.77 -8.03 -4.42
N PRO A 307 -16.62 -8.60 -3.56
CA PRO A 307 -16.36 -9.91 -2.99
C PRO A 307 -16.44 -10.98 -4.09
N CYS A 308 -15.50 -11.92 -4.07
CA CYS A 308 -15.56 -13.08 -4.93
C CYS A 308 -16.56 -14.10 -4.37
N ILE A 309 -17.54 -14.49 -5.19
CA ILE A 309 -18.56 -15.49 -4.80
C ILE A 309 -17.97 -16.89 -4.56
N ASN A 310 -16.75 -17.16 -5.05
CA ASN A 310 -16.08 -18.42 -4.80
C ASN A 310 -15.45 -18.41 -3.41
N SER A 311 -16.03 -19.18 -2.49
CA SER A 311 -15.55 -19.34 -1.11
C SER A 311 -14.12 -19.88 -1.02
N HIS A 312 -13.62 -20.59 -2.06
CA HIS A 312 -12.27 -21.12 -2.13
C HIS A 312 -11.26 -20.12 -2.74
N CYS A 313 -11.70 -18.96 -3.23
CA CYS A 313 -10.78 -17.91 -3.67
C CYS A 313 -9.95 -17.44 -2.47
N GLU A 314 -8.63 -17.56 -2.53
CA GLU A 314 -7.74 -17.13 -1.44
C GLU A 314 -7.75 -15.59 -1.29
N GLN A 315 -7.87 -14.86 -2.40
CA GLN A 315 -7.83 -13.40 -2.39
C GLN A 315 -9.13 -12.76 -1.89
N LYS A 316 -10.26 -13.49 -1.91
CA LYS A 316 -11.62 -13.11 -1.46
C LYS A 316 -12.25 -11.89 -2.11
N TRP A 317 -11.46 -10.95 -2.62
CA TRP A 317 -11.88 -9.68 -3.19
C TRP A 317 -11.13 -9.46 -4.50
N TYR A 318 -11.73 -8.71 -5.41
CA TYR A 318 -11.08 -8.25 -6.64
C TYR A 318 -11.63 -6.89 -7.05
N VAL A 319 -10.84 -6.11 -7.79
CA VAL A 319 -11.28 -4.83 -8.33
C VAL A 319 -12.13 -5.08 -9.57
N PHE A 320 -13.27 -4.39 -9.66
CA PHE A 320 -14.12 -4.43 -10.85
C PHE A 320 -13.40 -3.82 -12.05
N ASP A 321 -13.40 -4.54 -13.17
CA ASP A 321 -12.65 -4.23 -14.39
C ASP A 321 -13.45 -3.40 -15.41
N ASN A 322 -14.63 -2.90 -15.04
CA ASN A 322 -15.59 -2.21 -15.92
C ASN A 322 -16.10 -3.05 -17.11
N THR A 323 -15.95 -4.38 -17.07
CA THR A 323 -16.51 -5.25 -18.11
C THR A 323 -17.97 -5.61 -17.84
N THR A 324 -18.71 -5.95 -18.90
CA THR A 324 -20.11 -6.42 -18.78
C THR A 324 -20.22 -7.87 -18.30
N ARG A 325 -19.11 -8.60 -18.23
CA ARG A 325 -19.03 -9.99 -17.78
C ARG A 325 -17.82 -10.17 -16.87
N PRO A 326 -17.78 -9.49 -15.71
CA PRO A 326 -16.60 -9.47 -14.86
C PRO A 326 -16.30 -10.85 -14.30
N ARG A 327 -15.01 -11.14 -14.15
CA ARG A 327 -14.50 -12.37 -13.57
C ARG A 327 -13.45 -12.03 -12.54
N CYS A 328 -13.40 -12.81 -11.46
CA CYS A 328 -12.29 -12.68 -10.51
C CYS A 328 -10.97 -13.02 -11.21
N PRO A 329 -9.99 -12.10 -11.26
CA PRO A 329 -8.72 -12.33 -11.97
C PRO A 329 -7.86 -13.42 -11.31
N PHE A 330 -8.13 -13.73 -10.04
CA PHE A 330 -7.34 -14.70 -9.28
C PHE A 330 -7.81 -16.14 -9.45
N CYS A 331 -9.12 -16.38 -9.52
CA CYS A 331 -9.70 -17.72 -9.61
C CYS A 331 -10.57 -17.96 -10.86
N GLY A 332 -10.77 -16.96 -11.71
CA GLY A 332 -11.55 -17.04 -12.94
C GLY A 332 -13.07 -17.15 -12.76
N THR A 333 -13.56 -17.15 -11.52
CA THR A 333 -15.00 -17.27 -11.23
C THR A 333 -15.75 -16.07 -11.81
N PRO A 334 -16.74 -16.29 -12.70
CA PRO A 334 -17.58 -15.23 -13.22
C PRO A 334 -18.52 -14.70 -12.13
N HIS A 335 -18.75 -13.39 -12.14
CA HIS A 335 -19.78 -12.78 -11.31
C HIS A 335 -21.19 -13.28 -11.73
N LYS A 336 -22.13 -13.27 -10.79
CA LYS A 336 -23.53 -13.66 -11.02
C LYS A 336 -24.44 -12.56 -10.46
N GLY A 337 -25.41 -12.13 -11.27
CA GLY A 337 -26.35 -11.07 -10.90
C GLY A 337 -25.94 -9.71 -11.46
N THR A 338 -26.62 -8.68 -10.99
CA THR A 338 -26.37 -7.28 -11.34
C THR A 338 -25.35 -6.66 -10.38
N LEU A 339 -24.53 -5.75 -10.92
CA LEU A 339 -23.54 -4.97 -10.17
C LEU A 339 -23.85 -3.49 -10.31
N PRO A 340 -24.53 -2.88 -9.33
CA PRO A 340 -24.73 -1.44 -9.34
C PRO A 340 -23.39 -0.73 -9.19
N VAL A 341 -23.22 0.31 -9.99
CA VAL A 341 -22.04 1.18 -9.97
C VAL A 341 -22.53 2.59 -9.73
N LEU A 342 -22.05 3.21 -8.66
CA LEU A 342 -22.37 4.60 -8.35
C LEU A 342 -21.23 5.48 -8.86
N ASP A 343 -21.53 6.32 -9.85
CA ASP A 343 -20.66 7.44 -10.23
C ASP A 343 -20.93 8.62 -9.30
N LEU A 344 -19.92 9.08 -8.57
CA LEU A 344 -20.07 10.18 -7.63
C LEU A 344 -19.92 11.53 -8.33
N TYR A 345 -20.84 12.45 -8.03
CA TYR A 345 -20.88 13.81 -8.56
C TYR A 345 -20.94 14.83 -7.43
N TYR A 346 -20.43 16.02 -7.71
CA TYR A 346 -20.60 17.18 -6.84
C TYR A 346 -21.18 18.37 -7.58
N GLN A 347 -21.90 19.20 -6.84
CA GLN A 347 -22.42 20.46 -7.33
C GLN A 347 -21.29 21.51 -7.33
N PHE A 348 -20.82 21.90 -8.52
CA PHE A 348 -19.79 22.94 -8.67
C PHE A 348 -20.39 24.35 -8.55
N LYS A 349 -21.59 24.52 -9.09
CA LYS A 349 -22.47 25.69 -8.97
C LYS A 349 -23.91 25.20 -8.95
N GLU A 350 -24.84 26.04 -8.52
CA GLU A 350 -26.27 25.70 -8.54
C GLU A 350 -26.69 25.16 -9.92
N GLY A 351 -27.31 23.98 -9.94
CA GLY A 351 -27.69 23.26 -11.16
C GLY A 351 -26.56 22.63 -11.98
N VAL A 352 -25.28 22.90 -11.68
CA VAL A 352 -24.11 22.39 -12.45
C VAL A 352 -23.37 21.32 -11.66
N TRP A 353 -23.53 20.07 -12.10
CA TRP A 353 -22.89 18.89 -11.51
C TRP A 353 -21.64 18.48 -12.29
N ARG A 354 -20.60 18.04 -11.59
CA ARG A 354 -19.35 17.55 -12.18
C ARG A 354 -18.99 16.18 -11.59
N PRO A 355 -18.42 15.27 -12.40
CA PRO A 355 -17.97 13.97 -11.90
C PRO A 355 -16.77 14.14 -10.97
N GLU A 356 -16.73 13.39 -9.88
CA GLU A 356 -15.59 13.33 -8.97
C GLU A 356 -14.47 12.41 -9.47
N GLN A 357 -14.70 11.69 -10.57
CA GLN A 357 -13.83 10.60 -11.01
C GLN A 357 -13.59 9.59 -9.88
N HIS A 358 -14.65 9.30 -9.13
CA HIS A 358 -14.70 8.33 -8.04
C HIS A 358 -15.97 7.51 -8.25
N ARG A 359 -15.81 6.19 -8.30
CA ARG A 359 -16.91 5.23 -8.38
C ARG A 359 -16.95 4.35 -7.14
N LEU A 360 -18.16 4.00 -6.73
CA LEU A 360 -18.40 3.01 -5.69
C LEU A 360 -19.11 1.80 -6.30
N MET A 361 -18.45 0.65 -6.23
CA MET A 361 -19.03 -0.63 -6.63
C MET A 361 -19.86 -1.17 -5.47
N VAL A 362 -21.15 -1.39 -5.74
CA VAL A 362 -22.11 -1.83 -4.73
C VAL A 362 -22.03 -3.34 -4.54
N TYR A 363 -21.97 -3.79 -3.29
CA TYR A 363 -22.17 -5.19 -2.92
C TYR A 363 -23.09 -5.32 -1.69
N ASN A 364 -23.58 -6.54 -1.43
CA ASN A 364 -24.56 -6.77 -0.39
C ASN A 364 -23.98 -6.52 1.02
N ASN A 365 -24.72 -5.82 1.86
CA ASN A 365 -24.34 -5.41 3.21
C ASN A 365 -23.11 -4.49 3.25
N GLN A 366 -22.97 -3.62 2.26
CA GLN A 366 -21.94 -2.59 2.21
C GLN A 366 -22.45 -1.30 2.84
N TYR A 367 -21.64 -0.68 3.70
CA TYR A 367 -21.96 0.62 4.28
C TYR A 367 -21.56 1.77 3.36
N LEU A 368 -22.42 2.79 3.34
CA LEU A 368 -22.16 4.11 2.81
C LEU A 368 -21.70 5.01 3.97
N PHE A 369 -20.78 5.94 3.71
CA PHE A 369 -20.12 6.75 4.74
C PHE A 369 -20.07 8.21 4.32
N ALA A 370 -19.77 9.11 5.26
CA ALA A 370 -19.76 10.55 5.04
C ALA A 370 -18.87 10.99 3.87
N TRP A 371 -17.70 10.37 3.69
CA TRP A 371 -16.78 10.68 2.58
C TRP A 371 -17.30 10.24 1.19
N HIS A 372 -18.36 9.43 1.12
CA HIS A 372 -18.99 9.08 -0.15
C HIS A 372 -20.09 10.06 -0.57
N VAL A 373 -20.68 10.77 0.40
CA VAL A 373 -21.82 11.69 0.17
C VAL A 373 -21.45 13.16 0.34
N ASN A 374 -20.25 13.45 0.83
CA ASN A 374 -19.75 14.80 1.04
C ASN A 374 -18.26 14.88 0.69
N ARG A 375 -17.95 15.52 -0.44
CA ARG A 375 -16.58 15.73 -0.94
C ARG A 375 -15.64 16.47 0.01
N ASN A 376 -16.19 17.21 0.97
CA ASN A 376 -15.40 17.95 1.95
C ASN A 376 -14.93 17.04 3.11
N VAL A 377 -15.43 15.80 3.16
CA VAL A 377 -15.00 14.78 4.14
C VAL A 377 -14.04 13.82 3.44
N ILE A 378 -12.76 13.88 3.82
CA ILE A 378 -11.71 13.04 3.24
C ILE A 378 -11.47 11.83 4.14
N ARG A 379 -11.44 10.63 3.56
CA ARG A 379 -11.19 9.36 4.28
C ARG A 379 -9.73 9.24 4.74
N ASN A 380 -9.34 9.98 5.77
CA ASN A 380 -7.97 10.01 6.29
C ASN A 380 -7.92 9.78 7.82
N GLU A 381 -6.73 9.92 8.41
CA GLU A 381 -6.49 9.75 9.84
C GLU A 381 -7.20 10.78 10.75
N LYS A 382 -7.70 11.88 10.18
CA LYS A 382 -8.31 13.01 10.91
C LYS A 382 -9.83 12.92 10.99
N LEU A 383 -10.45 11.86 10.47
CA LEU A 383 -11.89 11.65 10.57
C LEU A 383 -12.34 11.65 12.03
N THR A 384 -13.39 12.41 12.35
CA THR A 384 -14.01 12.41 13.68
C THR A 384 -14.76 11.08 13.93
N PRO A 385 -15.06 10.72 15.19
CA PRO A 385 -15.86 9.54 15.50
C PRO A 385 -17.19 9.48 14.73
N GLU A 386 -17.88 10.60 14.61
CA GLU A 386 -19.18 10.72 13.94
C GLU A 386 -19.05 10.48 12.43
N GLN A 387 -17.98 10.98 11.81
CA GLN A 387 -17.71 10.78 10.37
C GLN A 387 -17.35 9.33 10.03
N ARG A 388 -16.99 8.51 11.02
CA ARG A 388 -16.71 7.07 10.84
C ARG A 388 -17.97 6.21 10.94
N GLU A 389 -19.10 6.79 11.32
CA GLU A 389 -20.36 6.07 11.37
C GLU A 389 -20.98 6.00 9.96
N PRO A 390 -21.63 4.88 9.60
CA PRO A 390 -22.36 4.78 8.35
C PRO A 390 -23.48 5.83 8.24
N VAL A 391 -23.65 6.37 7.03
CA VAL A 391 -24.76 7.27 6.68
C VAL A 391 -25.90 6.54 5.97
N GLY A 392 -25.64 5.31 5.54
CA GLY A 392 -26.58 4.40 4.90
C GLY A 392 -25.92 3.06 4.63
N TYR A 393 -26.66 2.12 4.03
CA TYR A 393 -26.11 0.85 3.56
C TYR A 393 -26.85 0.32 2.35
N PHE A 394 -26.14 -0.48 1.57
CA PHE A 394 -26.67 -1.20 0.42
C PHE A 394 -27.01 -2.63 0.79
N THR A 395 -28.16 -3.10 0.33
CA THR A 395 -28.55 -4.50 0.47
C THR A 395 -29.30 -4.99 -0.76
N PHE A 396 -29.19 -6.28 -1.04
CA PHE A 396 -29.99 -6.94 -2.08
C PHE A 396 -31.23 -7.54 -1.44
N HIS A 397 -32.37 -6.86 -1.58
CA HIS A 397 -33.63 -7.20 -0.93
C HIS A 397 -34.71 -7.50 -1.99
N GLN A 398 -35.37 -8.66 -1.86
CA GLN A 398 -36.45 -9.09 -2.77
C GLN A 398 -36.10 -9.03 -4.28
N GLY A 399 -34.85 -9.36 -4.63
CA GLY A 399 -34.39 -9.38 -6.02
C GLY A 399 -33.96 -8.00 -6.56
N ARG A 400 -33.92 -6.97 -5.71
CA ARG A 400 -33.58 -5.60 -6.07
C ARG A 400 -32.45 -5.07 -5.20
N TRP A 401 -31.63 -4.20 -5.77
CA TRP A 401 -30.64 -3.46 -4.98
C TRP A 401 -31.28 -2.25 -4.37
N VAL A 402 -31.10 -2.05 -3.06
CA VAL A 402 -31.63 -0.87 -2.37
C VAL A 402 -30.55 -0.20 -1.55
N LEU A 403 -30.60 1.14 -1.49
CA LEU A 403 -29.88 1.96 -0.54
C LEU A 403 -30.83 2.36 0.57
N VAL A 404 -30.48 2.03 1.81
CA VAL A 404 -31.22 2.44 3.01
C VAL A 404 -30.56 3.68 3.61
N ASN A 405 -31.34 4.74 3.82
CA ASN A 405 -30.86 5.96 4.44
C ASN A 405 -30.82 5.81 5.97
N GLN A 406 -29.65 6.00 6.58
CA GLN A 406 -29.53 5.95 8.04
C GLN A 406 -29.34 7.32 8.69
N LYS A 407 -28.67 8.27 8.02
CA LYS A 407 -28.32 9.57 8.63
C LYS A 407 -28.38 10.78 7.69
N SER A 408 -28.64 10.60 6.41
CA SER A 408 -28.58 11.70 5.43
C SER A 408 -29.90 12.48 5.43
N SER A 409 -29.93 13.70 5.94
CA SER A 409 -31.16 14.49 6.09
C SER A 409 -31.74 15.08 4.80
N GLY A 410 -30.99 15.04 3.68
CA GLY A 410 -31.42 15.57 2.38
C GLY A 410 -31.23 14.56 1.24
N MET A 411 -31.40 13.27 1.52
CA MET A 411 -31.33 12.25 0.47
C MET A 411 -32.60 12.29 -0.37
N LYS A 412 -32.45 12.44 -1.68
CA LYS A 412 -33.57 12.53 -2.62
C LYS A 412 -33.31 11.68 -3.86
N ASP A 413 -34.32 10.95 -4.30
CA ASP A 413 -34.37 10.37 -5.63
C ASP A 413 -34.85 11.42 -6.62
N ILE A 414 -33.97 11.83 -7.53
CA ILE A 414 -34.26 12.86 -8.54
C ILE A 414 -35.11 12.29 -9.68
N THR A 415 -35.11 10.97 -9.91
CA THR A 415 -35.88 10.33 -10.99
C THR A 415 -37.37 10.24 -10.66
N GLU A 416 -37.69 9.98 -9.39
CA GLU A 416 -39.06 9.95 -8.87
C GLU A 416 -39.48 11.26 -8.17
N ASP A 417 -38.58 12.26 -8.11
CA ASP A 417 -38.75 13.51 -7.36
C ASP A 417 -39.16 13.28 -5.88
N LYS A 418 -38.57 12.27 -5.24
CA LYS A 418 -39.00 11.75 -3.94
C LYS A 418 -37.91 11.90 -2.88
N GLU A 419 -38.25 12.55 -1.77
CA GLU A 419 -37.40 12.56 -0.56
C GLU A 419 -37.30 11.16 0.04
N ILE A 420 -36.12 10.81 0.55
CA ILE A 420 -35.84 9.53 1.21
C ILE A 420 -35.55 9.81 2.70
N PRO A 421 -36.56 9.81 3.58
CA PRO A 421 -36.38 10.00 5.01
C PRO A 421 -35.43 8.98 5.67
N LEU A 422 -35.03 9.28 6.90
CA LEU A 422 -34.26 8.33 7.71
C LEU A 422 -35.05 7.02 7.93
N GLY A 423 -34.41 5.89 7.68
CA GLY A 423 -35.00 4.55 7.77
C GLY A 423 -35.69 4.07 6.49
N GLU A 424 -35.92 4.96 5.52
CA GLU A 424 -36.50 4.61 4.23
C GLU A 424 -35.43 4.12 3.24
N MET A 425 -35.88 3.46 2.17
CA MET A 425 -35.01 2.89 1.14
C MET A 425 -35.36 3.37 -0.27
N VAL A 426 -34.36 3.45 -1.13
CA VAL A 426 -34.48 3.75 -2.56
C VAL A 426 -33.88 2.61 -3.37
N GLU A 427 -34.55 2.22 -4.46
CA GLU A 427 -34.08 1.19 -5.38
C GLU A 427 -32.96 1.74 -6.29
N LEU A 428 -31.89 0.96 -6.48
CA LEU A 428 -30.85 1.27 -7.45
C LEU A 428 -31.25 0.68 -8.79
N THR A 429 -31.50 1.54 -9.78
CA THR A 429 -31.96 1.16 -11.13
C THR A 429 -30.85 1.11 -12.16
#